data_AF-A0A8C1NW72-F1
#
_entry.id   AF-A0A8C1NW72-F1
#
_cell.length_a   1.000
_cell.length_b   1.000
_cell.length_c   1.000
_cell.angle_alpha   90.00
_cell.angle_beta   90.00
_cell.angle_gamma   90.00
#
_symmetry.space_group_name_H-M   'P 1'
#
loop_
_entity.id
_entity.type
_entity.pdbx_description
1 polymer ?
#
loop_
_entity_poly.entity_id
_entity_poly.type
_entity_poly.pdbx_seq_one_letter_code
_entity_poly.pdbx_strand_id
1 'polypeptide(L)'
;MSTSTELPLHCPTCGEACGFGEHLSSVRSCQKLCLTTRRSSEGGLMSLYAQRENEINRPLQLELLDALSLARPLRKILIQRDSPSSRPPVLAVAVSSRAAEAEADTGHTVAQLGVPWLGRLALEARLQQLALEVQERVSLKLEALQDEVKRRSTEVRRARRESERMHREKQQAEERAAELERQVDISVEMLASLRYELRERDEQLQRKQQEVCELDRFVRDTALQEASAKIRLQRFIEDLLERAERAETQLQNLHDDVTSPHRYLAGSRRRPRTVSVGSGGCEGHWDGRQYQHVLCGAVEGPDSGSESPWMIQHTHTDADSDNWSLYTFLMTLSQWCSQTQSLVLHNLKPRSRGKKESKDEYLRSTRGGLEVGLEAVLKAAGRSLISLSVSHCPNILTDRSLWLVSCHCRALQSLTFRSASDPAGQEVIWALGAGCRNITTLHIAPLQPCLQPGRFSNRCLQTIGRCWPNLCRAGVGGASCGAQGLASLARNCVNLCELELHHMNEVNQEAAAEICRDGLQQLHTLRFISTPVTARALLHFSSEH
;
A
#
# COMPACT_ATOMS: atom_id res chain seq x y z
N MET A 1 29.78 -44.96 -18.05
CA MET A 1 29.26 -44.96 -16.66
C MET A 1 29.33 -43.53 -16.16
N SER A 2 28.27 -42.81 -15.84
CA SER A 2 26.84 -43.08 -15.84
C SER A 2 26.13 -41.75 -16.12
N THR A 3 25.20 -41.76 -17.07
CA THR A 3 24.30 -40.67 -17.41
C THR A 3 23.18 -40.62 -16.37
N SER A 4 23.10 -39.54 -15.57
CA SER A 4 21.93 -39.30 -14.72
C SER A 4 20.80 -38.74 -15.56
N THR A 5 19.75 -39.54 -15.70
CA THR A 5 18.44 -39.20 -16.27
C THR A 5 17.70 -38.21 -15.37
N GLU A 6 17.46 -36.99 -15.88
CA GLU A 6 16.52 -36.04 -15.28
C GLU A 6 15.09 -36.47 -15.58
N LEU A 7 14.26 -36.58 -14.53
CA LEU A 7 12.83 -36.84 -14.63
C LEU A 7 12.10 -35.54 -15.00
N PRO A 8 11.19 -35.54 -15.99
CA PRO A 8 10.50 -34.33 -16.39
C PRO A 8 9.37 -33.96 -15.42
N LEU A 9 9.30 -32.66 -15.08
CA LEU A 9 8.23 -32.06 -14.28
C LEU A 9 6.92 -32.03 -15.08
N HIS A 10 5.86 -32.64 -14.56
CA HIS A 10 4.54 -32.72 -15.20
C HIS A 10 3.62 -31.54 -14.81
N CYS A 11 2.77 -31.10 -15.74
CA CYS A 11 1.75 -30.07 -15.50
C CYS A 11 0.57 -30.63 -14.69
N PRO A 12 0.14 -29.98 -13.58
CA PRO A 12 -0.92 -30.49 -12.70
C PRO A 12 -2.33 -30.46 -13.31
N THR A 13 -2.51 -29.87 -14.50
CA THR A 13 -3.81 -29.82 -15.19
C THR A 13 -3.95 -30.87 -16.29
N CYS A 14 -2.86 -31.42 -16.83
CA CYS A 14 -2.90 -32.39 -17.94
C CYS A 14 -1.93 -33.57 -17.84
N GLY A 15 -1.11 -33.67 -16.79
CA GLY A 15 -0.30 -34.86 -16.48
C GLY A 15 0.93 -35.11 -17.37
N GLU A 16 1.14 -34.36 -18.45
CA GLU A 16 2.25 -34.55 -19.39
C GLU A 16 3.49 -33.69 -19.08
N ALA A 17 4.66 -34.18 -19.52
CA ALA A 17 5.98 -33.57 -19.35
C ALA A 17 6.11 -32.33 -20.25
N CYS A 18 5.95 -31.14 -19.67
CA CYS A 18 5.96 -29.90 -20.43
C CYS A 18 7.40 -29.39 -20.59
N GLY A 19 8.16 -29.97 -21.51
CA GLY A 19 9.38 -29.35 -22.02
C GLY A 19 9.00 -28.09 -22.83
N PHE A 20 9.68 -26.98 -22.58
CA PHE A 20 9.64 -25.81 -23.47
C PHE A 20 10.37 -26.18 -24.76
N GLY A 21 9.67 -26.88 -25.65
CA GLY A 21 10.11 -27.26 -26.97
C GLY A 21 9.10 -26.79 -28.00
N GLU A 22 9.62 -26.20 -29.06
CA GLU A 22 8.92 -25.76 -30.25
C GLU A 22 8.00 -26.87 -30.78
N HIS A 23 6.86 -26.46 -31.36
CA HIS A 23 5.72 -27.27 -31.82
C HIS A 23 4.60 -27.46 -30.79
N LEU A 24 3.45 -26.82 -31.04
CA LEU A 24 2.15 -27.47 -31.24
C LEU A 24 1.02 -26.42 -31.26
N SER A 25 0.45 -26.30 -32.45
CA SER A 25 -0.73 -25.56 -32.92
C SER A 25 -2.05 -25.98 -32.25
N SER A 26 -2.12 -25.93 -30.92
CA SER A 26 -3.36 -26.12 -30.16
C SER A 26 -3.62 -24.92 -29.28
N VAL A 27 -4.54 -24.04 -29.72
CA VAL A 27 -5.11 -22.93 -28.95
C VAL A 27 -5.61 -23.45 -27.60
N ARG A 28 -4.80 -23.31 -26.54
CA ARG A 28 -5.22 -23.66 -25.17
C ARG A 28 -6.01 -22.49 -24.58
N SER A 29 -7.33 -22.63 -24.53
CA SER A 29 -8.24 -21.62 -23.97
C SER A 29 -8.16 -21.58 -22.43
N CYS A 30 -7.21 -20.83 -21.87
CA CYS A 30 -7.18 -20.57 -20.43
C CYS A 30 -8.34 -19.65 -20.02
N GLN A 31 -9.32 -20.19 -19.29
CA GLN A 31 -10.49 -19.44 -18.81
C GLN A 31 -10.16 -18.49 -17.64
N LYS A 32 -9.11 -18.78 -16.85
CA LYS A 32 -8.68 -17.93 -15.73
C LYS A 32 -7.18 -17.70 -15.78
N LEU A 33 -6.78 -16.44 -15.78
CA LEU A 33 -5.40 -15.99 -15.72
C LEU A 33 -5.17 -15.23 -14.42
N CYS A 34 -4.19 -15.66 -13.62
CA CYS A 34 -3.78 -15.00 -12.39
C CYS A 34 -2.27 -14.75 -12.43
N LEU A 35 -1.87 -13.48 -12.39
CA LEU A 35 -0.48 -13.05 -12.29
C LEU A 35 -0.25 -12.40 -10.94
N THR A 36 0.58 -13.07 -10.14
CA THR A 36 1.03 -12.59 -8.83
C THR A 36 2.54 -12.64 -8.78
N THR A 37 3.18 -11.65 -8.14
CA THR A 37 4.62 -11.72 -7.92
C THR A 37 4.96 -12.80 -6.90
N ARG A 38 5.95 -13.61 -7.24
CA ARG A 38 6.48 -14.65 -6.34
C ARG A 38 7.14 -13.98 -5.13
N ARG A 39 6.78 -14.36 -3.91
CA ARG A 39 7.48 -13.92 -2.70
C ARG A 39 8.85 -14.60 -2.66
N SER A 40 9.92 -13.82 -2.50
CA SER A 40 11.31 -14.32 -2.38
C SER A 40 11.60 -15.13 -1.10
N SER A 41 10.59 -15.46 -0.28
CA SER A 41 10.76 -16.12 1.02
C SER A 41 10.33 -17.59 1.06
N GLU A 42 9.97 -18.21 -0.06
CA GLU A 42 9.76 -19.67 -0.12
C GLU A 42 10.93 -20.30 -0.88
N GLY A 43 12.03 -20.47 -0.17
CA GLY A 43 13.11 -21.38 -0.58
C GLY A 43 12.69 -22.82 -0.35
N GLY A 44 13.01 -23.69 -1.32
CA GLY A 44 13.23 -25.12 -1.13
C GLY A 44 12.04 -26.00 -0.69
N LEU A 45 11.49 -26.74 -1.67
CA LEU A 45 10.79 -28.03 -1.54
C LEU A 45 10.22 -28.40 -0.16
N MET A 46 8.90 -28.28 0.01
CA MET A 46 8.07 -29.36 0.56
C MET A 46 6.64 -29.23 0.05
N SER A 47 6.19 -30.29 -0.62
CA SER A 47 4.83 -30.54 -1.08
C SER A 47 3.86 -30.49 0.11
N LEU A 48 2.85 -29.61 0.05
CA LEU A 48 1.65 -29.74 0.87
C LEU A 48 0.44 -29.92 -0.04
N TYR A 49 -0.23 -31.03 0.24
CA TYR A 49 -1.37 -31.63 -0.42
C TYR A 49 -2.49 -30.63 -0.74
N ALA A 50 -3.03 -30.74 -1.95
CA ALA A 50 -4.33 -30.18 -2.29
C ALA A 50 -5.42 -30.91 -1.49
N GLN A 51 -5.97 -30.23 -0.48
CA GLN A 51 -7.21 -30.67 0.14
C GLN A 51 -8.36 -30.25 -0.79
N ARG A 52 -8.89 -31.26 -1.46
CA ARG A 52 -10.14 -31.24 -2.24
C ARG A 52 -11.29 -30.99 -1.28
N GLU A 53 -12.08 -29.94 -1.49
CA GLU A 53 -13.52 -29.94 -1.18
C GLU A 53 -14.24 -28.78 -1.90
N ASN A 54 -15.18 -29.17 -2.76
CA ASN A 54 -16.30 -28.34 -3.19
C ASN A 54 -17.16 -28.07 -1.95
N GLU A 55 -17.61 -26.83 -1.73
CA GLU A 55 -19.03 -26.52 -1.55
C GLU A 55 -19.28 -25.02 -1.29
N ILE A 56 -20.53 -24.68 -1.55
CA ILE A 56 -21.16 -23.38 -1.65
C ILE A 56 -21.59 -22.89 -0.23
N ASN A 57 -21.60 -21.57 -0.03
CA ASN A 57 -22.26 -20.79 1.05
C ASN A 57 -21.58 -20.63 2.44
N ARG A 58 -21.30 -19.35 2.75
CA ARG A 58 -21.17 -18.61 4.04
C ARG A 58 -19.76 -18.14 4.40
N PRO A 59 -19.57 -16.84 4.73
CA PRO A 59 -18.38 -16.39 5.44
C PRO A 59 -18.57 -16.68 6.94
N LEU A 60 -17.72 -17.56 7.48
CA LEU A 60 -17.54 -17.64 8.93
C LEU A 60 -16.70 -16.44 9.40
N GLN A 61 -17.32 -15.64 10.25
CA GLN A 61 -16.70 -14.72 11.20
C GLN A 61 -15.73 -15.49 12.11
N LEU A 62 -14.55 -14.91 12.36
CA LEU A 62 -13.71 -15.05 13.55
C LEU A 62 -12.61 -13.98 13.41
N GLU A 63 -12.71 -12.82 14.05
CA GLU A 63 -12.23 -12.56 15.42
C GLU A 63 -10.93 -13.27 15.77
N LEU A 64 -9.84 -12.51 15.89
CA LEU A 64 -8.87 -12.73 16.96
C LEU A 64 -8.10 -11.45 17.29
N LEU A 65 -8.47 -10.85 18.42
CA LEU A 65 -7.58 -10.10 19.29
C LEU A 65 -6.72 -11.13 20.06
N ASP A 66 -5.44 -10.80 20.23
CA ASP A 66 -4.48 -11.28 21.24
C ASP A 66 -4.57 -12.70 21.80
N ALA A 67 -3.49 -13.47 21.59
CA ALA A 67 -2.90 -14.27 22.66
C ALA A 67 -1.47 -14.74 22.31
N LEU A 68 -0.47 -14.03 22.82
CA LEU A 68 0.70 -14.69 23.42
C LEU A 68 0.42 -14.83 24.91
N SER A 69 -0.18 -15.95 25.32
CA SER A 69 0.10 -16.53 26.64
C SER A 69 -0.57 -17.89 26.85
N LEU A 70 0.29 -18.83 27.24
CA LEU A 70 0.07 -19.93 28.19
C LEU A 70 -0.62 -21.21 27.69
N ALA A 71 0.14 -22.29 27.93
CA ALA A 71 -0.27 -23.67 27.78
C ALA A 71 -0.89 -24.22 29.07
N ARG A 72 -1.86 -25.13 28.83
CA ARG A 72 -2.39 -26.26 29.63
C ARG A 72 -3.70 -26.07 30.41
N PRO A 73 -4.64 -27.03 30.32
CA PRO A 73 -5.93 -26.97 31.02
C PRO A 73 -5.95 -27.76 32.33
N LEU A 74 -6.67 -27.24 33.34
CA LEU A 74 -7.21 -27.97 34.48
C LEU A 74 -8.74 -27.82 34.49
N ARG A 75 -9.46 -28.91 34.76
CA ARG A 75 -10.91 -28.91 34.95
C ARG A 75 -11.26 -28.44 36.38
N LYS A 76 -12.05 -27.37 36.42
CA LYS A 76 -13.08 -26.89 37.37
C LYS A 76 -12.81 -26.82 38.90
N ILE A 77 -12.73 -25.55 39.33
CA ILE A 77 -13.50 -24.83 40.37
C ILE A 77 -13.36 -25.27 41.84
N LEU A 78 -12.65 -24.43 42.62
CA LEU A 78 -13.16 -23.69 43.80
C LEU A 78 -12.08 -22.68 44.25
N ILE A 79 -12.43 -21.40 44.39
CA ILE A 79 -11.54 -20.37 44.95
C ILE A 79 -11.91 -20.17 46.43
N GLN A 80 -10.97 -20.44 47.34
CA GLN A 80 -10.72 -19.55 48.48
C GLN A 80 -9.23 -19.64 48.87
N ARG A 81 -8.55 -18.51 48.72
CA ARG A 81 -7.20 -18.15 49.19
C ARG A 81 -7.17 -18.13 50.74
N ASP A 82 -6.11 -18.41 51.49
CA ASP A 82 -4.67 -18.15 51.32
C ASP A 82 -3.79 -19.09 52.19
N SER A 83 -2.53 -19.24 51.79
CA SER A 83 -1.37 -19.82 52.49
C SER A 83 -0.93 -19.03 53.74
N PRO A 84 0.21 -19.34 54.41
CA PRO A 84 0.81 -20.62 54.82
C PRO A 84 1.07 -20.67 56.36
N SER A 85 1.13 -21.86 56.96
CA SER A 85 1.89 -22.01 58.22
C SER A 85 2.52 -23.40 58.31
N SER A 86 3.81 -23.45 58.02
CA SER A 86 4.72 -24.49 58.43
C SER A 86 4.78 -24.56 59.96
N ARG A 87 4.71 -25.78 60.48
CA ARG A 87 5.10 -26.15 61.84
C ARG A 87 6.51 -25.62 62.15
N PRO A 88 6.78 -25.14 63.38
CA PRO A 88 8.15 -24.90 63.80
C PRO A 88 8.78 -26.19 64.32
N PRO A 89 10.06 -26.47 64.00
CA PRO A 89 10.95 -27.13 64.94
C PRO A 89 11.58 -26.06 65.85
N VAL A 90 11.52 -26.34 67.15
CA VAL A 90 12.55 -26.13 68.19
C VAL A 90 13.59 -25.02 67.93
N LEU A 91 13.52 -23.97 68.76
CA LEU A 91 14.61 -23.03 69.01
C LEU A 91 15.66 -23.68 69.91
N ALA A 92 16.91 -23.65 69.46
CA ALA A 92 18.09 -23.77 70.30
C ALA A 92 19.04 -22.62 69.98
N VAL A 93 19.20 -21.67 70.91
CA VAL A 93 20.50 -21.05 71.19
C VAL A 93 20.57 -20.87 72.71
N ALA A 94 21.58 -21.52 73.26
CA ALA A 94 22.00 -21.48 74.64
C ALA A 94 22.77 -20.18 74.95
N VAL A 95 22.71 -19.74 76.21
CA VAL A 95 23.92 -19.31 76.93
C VAL A 95 23.92 -19.94 78.32
N SER A 96 24.97 -20.71 78.53
CA SER A 96 25.50 -21.37 79.71
C SER A 96 25.38 -20.62 81.05
N SER A 97 25.16 -21.40 82.11
CA SER A 97 26.23 -21.71 83.08
C SER A 97 25.98 -23.05 83.80
N ARG A 98 27.11 -23.68 84.12
CA ARG A 98 27.40 -25.02 84.69
C ARG A 98 26.72 -25.23 86.06
N ALA A 99 26.60 -26.42 86.66
CA ALA A 99 27.50 -27.58 86.75
C ALA A 99 26.67 -28.82 87.12
N ALA A 100 26.97 -29.98 86.52
CA ALA A 100 27.60 -31.14 87.16
C ALA A 100 26.92 -31.59 88.46
N GLU A 101 26.36 -32.79 88.45
CA GLU A 101 26.61 -33.80 89.49
C GLU A 101 26.07 -35.16 89.03
N ALA A 102 27.00 -36.12 88.97
CA ALA A 102 26.73 -37.55 88.96
C ALA A 102 26.89 -38.04 90.40
N GLU A 103 26.04 -39.01 90.75
CA GLU A 103 26.17 -39.97 91.85
C GLU A 103 26.64 -39.47 93.23
N ALA A 104 25.81 -39.69 94.25
CA ALA A 104 25.95 -40.88 95.08
C ALA A 104 25.15 -40.69 96.38
N ASP A 105 24.43 -41.75 96.71
CA ASP A 105 24.10 -42.16 98.06
C ASP A 105 25.30 -41.98 99.01
N THR A 106 25.12 -41.23 100.11
CA THR A 106 25.76 -41.49 101.41
C THR A 106 25.28 -40.49 102.47
N GLY A 107 24.57 -41.01 103.46
CA GLY A 107 24.87 -40.80 104.89
C GLY A 107 24.83 -39.39 105.52
N HIS A 108 23.82 -39.21 106.38
CA HIS A 108 23.92 -38.72 107.76
C HIS A 108 24.33 -37.25 108.09
N THR A 109 23.36 -36.59 108.75
CA THR A 109 23.48 -35.72 109.95
C THR A 109 24.21 -34.38 109.85
N VAL A 110 23.56 -33.30 110.32
CA VAL A 110 23.91 -32.58 111.57
C VAL A 110 23.09 -31.28 111.71
N ALA A 111 22.48 -31.14 112.90
CA ALA A 111 22.11 -29.94 113.67
C ALA A 111 21.38 -28.78 112.97
N GLN A 112 20.12 -28.50 113.30
CA GLN A 112 19.72 -27.78 114.52
C GLN A 112 20.59 -26.55 114.83
N LEU A 113 20.18 -25.40 114.29
CA LEU A 113 20.34 -24.12 114.98
C LEU A 113 18.97 -23.44 115.00
N GLY A 114 18.46 -23.33 116.23
CA GLY A 114 17.10 -22.90 116.54
C GLY A 114 16.89 -21.42 116.28
N VAL A 115 16.06 -21.13 115.28
CA VAL A 115 15.15 -20.00 115.32
C VAL A 115 13.91 -20.48 116.10
N PRO A 116 13.38 -19.74 117.08
CA PRO A 116 12.13 -20.10 117.76
C PRO A 116 11.06 -20.45 116.71
N TRP A 117 10.38 -21.59 116.86
CA TRP A 117 9.44 -22.12 115.85
C TRP A 117 8.37 -21.11 115.41
N LEU A 118 7.97 -20.19 116.31
CA LEU A 118 7.09 -19.05 116.01
C LEU A 118 7.72 -18.02 115.07
N GLY A 119 9.02 -17.72 115.20
CA GLY A 119 9.75 -16.84 114.29
C GLY A 119 10.00 -17.47 112.92
N ARG A 120 10.17 -18.81 112.86
CA ARG A 120 10.31 -19.55 111.60
C ARG A 120 9.00 -19.59 110.81
N LEU A 121 7.87 -19.87 111.48
CA LEU A 121 6.54 -19.80 110.87
C LEU A 121 6.17 -18.38 110.45
N ALA A 122 6.52 -17.36 111.23
CA ALA A 122 6.27 -15.96 110.86
C ALA A 122 7.13 -15.49 109.68
N LEU A 123 8.39 -15.96 109.58
CA LEU A 123 9.27 -15.68 108.46
C LEU A 123 8.84 -16.44 107.20
N GLU A 124 8.43 -17.71 107.34
CA GLU A 124 7.86 -18.52 106.26
C GLU A 124 6.55 -17.90 105.75
N ALA A 125 5.66 -17.44 106.63
CA ALA A 125 4.43 -16.74 106.25
C ALA A 125 4.73 -15.41 105.53
N ARG A 126 5.69 -14.61 106.01
CA ARG A 126 6.11 -13.36 105.31
C ARG A 126 6.76 -13.64 103.97
N LEU A 127 7.56 -14.71 103.84
CA LEU A 127 8.16 -15.12 102.56
C LEU A 127 7.10 -15.63 101.57
N GLN A 128 6.11 -16.39 102.03
CA GLN A 128 4.97 -16.82 101.20
C GLN A 128 4.14 -15.62 100.74
N GLN A 129 3.91 -14.64 101.62
CA GLN A 129 3.18 -13.42 101.27
C GLN A 129 3.97 -12.55 100.28
N LEU A 130 5.27 -12.36 100.48
CA LEU A 130 6.15 -11.69 99.51
C LEU A 130 6.21 -12.45 98.18
N ALA A 131 6.25 -13.79 98.21
CA ALA A 131 6.24 -14.60 97.00
C ALA A 131 4.92 -14.43 96.23
N LEU A 132 3.77 -14.37 96.93
CA LEU A 132 2.47 -14.11 96.31
C LEU A 132 2.38 -12.70 95.74
N GLU A 133 2.83 -11.67 96.47
CA GLU A 133 2.85 -10.29 95.97
C GLU A 133 3.78 -10.12 94.77
N VAL A 134 4.94 -10.79 94.76
CA VAL A 134 5.85 -10.81 93.62
C VAL A 134 5.23 -11.55 92.45
N GLN A 135 4.63 -12.72 92.68
CA GLN A 135 3.92 -13.49 91.66
C GLN A 135 2.82 -12.65 91.00
N GLU A 136 2.02 -11.95 91.81
CA GLU A 136 0.93 -11.09 91.34
C GLU A 136 1.47 -9.90 90.53
N ARG A 137 2.49 -9.18 91.02
CA ARG A 137 3.12 -8.08 90.26
C ARG A 137 3.80 -8.54 88.98
N VAL A 138 4.41 -9.73 89.00
CA VAL A 138 5.01 -10.34 87.81
C VAL A 138 3.92 -10.71 86.81
N SER A 139 2.80 -11.28 87.27
CA SER A 139 1.65 -11.61 86.40
C SER A 139 1.04 -10.37 85.75
N LEU A 140 0.79 -9.30 86.52
CA LEU A 140 0.26 -8.04 85.99
C LEU A 140 1.22 -7.38 84.98
N LYS A 141 2.53 -7.40 85.24
CA LYS A 141 3.53 -6.89 84.29
C LYS A 141 3.64 -7.75 83.04
N LEU A 142 3.55 -9.07 83.17
CA LEU A 142 3.52 -10.00 82.04
C LEU A 142 2.32 -9.75 81.14
N GLU A 143 1.14 -9.57 81.73
CA GLU A 143 -0.09 -9.25 80.98
C GLU A 143 0.02 -7.90 80.26
N ALA A 144 0.49 -6.85 80.95
CA ALA A 144 0.70 -5.54 80.34
C ALA A 144 1.71 -5.57 79.17
N LEU A 145 2.82 -6.30 79.33
CA LEU A 145 3.79 -6.51 78.26
C LEU A 145 3.21 -7.33 77.12
N GLN A 146 2.43 -8.37 77.42
CA GLN A 146 1.81 -9.22 76.43
C GLN A 146 0.78 -8.45 75.60
N ASP A 147 0.04 -7.53 76.21
CA ASP A 147 -0.90 -6.66 75.49
C ASP A 147 -0.19 -5.58 74.68
N GLU A 148 0.90 -4.99 75.17
CA GLU A 148 1.71 -4.06 74.38
C GLU A 148 2.38 -4.76 73.18
N VAL A 149 2.83 -6.02 73.34
CA VAL A 149 3.35 -6.83 72.23
C VAL A 149 2.24 -7.14 71.22
N LYS A 150 1.04 -7.51 71.67
CA LYS A 150 -0.12 -7.69 70.78
C LYS A 150 -0.43 -6.40 70.03
N ARG A 151 -0.50 -5.26 70.73
CA ARG A 151 -0.80 -3.95 70.14
C ARG A 151 0.23 -3.59 69.05
N ARG A 152 1.53 -3.65 69.38
CA ARG A 152 2.62 -3.41 68.42
C ARG A 152 2.60 -4.40 67.25
N SER A 153 2.29 -5.67 67.49
CA SER A 153 2.19 -6.66 66.41
C SER A 153 1.08 -6.32 65.41
N THR A 154 -0.04 -5.75 65.88
CA THR A 154 -1.12 -5.29 64.99
C THR A 154 -0.73 -4.04 64.20
N GLU A 155 -0.02 -3.09 64.83
CA GLU A 155 0.49 -1.89 64.16
C GLU A 155 1.50 -2.24 63.07
N VAL A 156 2.43 -3.14 63.35
CA VAL A 156 3.40 -3.64 62.36
C VAL A 156 2.69 -4.35 61.20
N ARG A 157 1.63 -5.13 61.46
CA ARG A 157 0.84 -5.76 60.39
C ARG A 157 0.11 -4.74 59.52
N ARG A 158 -0.38 -3.64 60.09
CA ARG A 158 -1.01 -2.55 59.32
C ARG A 158 0.02 -1.84 58.45
N ALA A 159 1.14 -1.43 59.04
CA ALA A 159 2.24 -0.80 58.32
C ALA A 159 2.79 -1.68 57.20
N ARG A 160 2.88 -3.00 57.41
CA ARG A 160 3.31 -3.95 56.38
C ARG A 160 2.34 -4.01 55.19
N ARG A 161 1.03 -4.02 55.46
CA ARG A 161 0.00 -4.01 54.39
C ARG A 161 0.01 -2.70 53.59
N GLU A 162 0.21 -1.58 54.27
CA GLU A 162 0.35 -0.27 53.63
C GLU A 162 1.62 -0.19 52.79
N SER A 163 2.74 -0.69 53.31
CA SER A 163 4.00 -0.80 52.56
C SER A 163 3.87 -1.70 51.32
N GLU A 164 3.18 -2.84 51.43
CA GLU A 164 2.89 -3.71 50.29
C GLU A 164 2.00 -3.04 49.24
N ARG A 165 1.00 -2.25 49.67
CA ARG A 165 0.16 -1.44 48.77
C ARG A 165 1.01 -0.39 48.03
N MET A 166 1.77 0.40 48.77
CA MET A 166 2.65 1.43 48.20
C MET A 166 3.70 0.83 47.25
N HIS A 167 4.21 -0.36 47.55
CA HIS A 167 5.17 -1.04 46.67
C HIS A 167 4.54 -1.46 45.34
N ARG A 168 3.29 -1.95 45.36
CA ARG A 168 2.56 -2.27 44.12
C ARG A 168 2.25 -1.03 43.30
N GLU A 169 1.84 0.06 43.95
CA GLU A 169 1.59 1.34 43.28
C GLU A 169 2.89 1.91 42.67
N LYS A 170 4.02 1.79 43.39
CA LYS A 170 5.34 2.14 42.87
C LYS A 170 5.73 1.30 41.65
N GLN A 171 5.55 -0.02 41.70
CA GLN A 171 5.83 -0.91 40.56
C GLN A 171 4.99 -0.54 39.33
N GLN A 172 3.68 -0.28 39.51
CA GLN A 172 2.81 0.15 38.41
C GLN A 172 3.23 1.50 37.82
N ALA A 173 3.69 2.43 38.66
CA ALA A 173 4.21 3.71 38.19
C ALA A 173 5.53 3.54 37.42
N GLU A 174 6.43 2.68 37.90
CA GLU A 174 7.71 2.35 37.22
C GLU A 174 7.47 1.65 35.88
N GLU A 175 6.53 0.70 35.80
CA GLU A 175 6.14 0.05 34.54
C GLU A 175 5.58 1.04 33.52
N ARG A 176 4.71 1.97 33.96
CA ARG A 176 4.18 3.03 33.09
C ARG A 176 5.25 4.02 32.63
N ALA A 177 6.20 4.35 33.51
CA ALA A 177 7.32 5.21 33.16
C ALA A 177 8.23 4.54 32.11
N ALA A 178 8.53 3.25 32.28
CA ALA A 178 9.32 2.47 31.32
C ALA A 178 8.63 2.33 29.95
N GLU A 179 7.31 2.14 29.93
CA GLU A 179 6.54 2.12 28.66
C GLU A 179 6.59 3.48 27.95
N LEU A 180 6.41 4.57 28.68
CA LEU A 180 6.54 5.93 28.12
C LEU A 180 7.95 6.21 27.61
N GLU A 181 8.99 5.75 28.31
CA GLU A 181 10.38 5.85 27.86
C GLU A 181 10.59 5.15 26.51
N ARG A 182 10.08 3.93 26.35
CA ARG A 182 10.13 3.23 25.05
C ARG A 182 9.39 3.98 23.94
N GLN A 183 8.23 4.57 24.25
CA GLN A 183 7.48 5.36 23.27
C GLN A 183 8.23 6.63 22.84
N VAL A 184 8.92 7.28 23.78
CA VAL A 184 9.77 8.44 23.48
C VAL A 184 10.95 8.01 22.61
N ASP A 185 11.62 6.89 22.91
CA ASP A 185 12.74 6.38 22.11
C ASP A 185 12.33 6.09 20.66
N ILE A 186 11.20 5.40 20.46
CA ILE A 186 10.65 5.13 19.13
C ILE A 186 10.31 6.45 18.41
N SER A 187 9.72 7.40 19.12
CA SER A 187 9.38 8.72 18.56
C SER A 187 10.63 9.51 18.14
N VAL A 188 11.72 9.42 18.90
CA VAL A 188 13.01 10.06 18.59
C VAL A 188 13.66 9.40 17.37
N GLU A 189 13.63 8.08 17.24
CA GLU A 189 14.13 7.36 16.06
C GLU A 189 13.31 7.69 14.80
N MET A 190 11.99 7.76 14.91
CA MET A 190 11.11 8.20 13.81
C MET A 190 11.43 9.64 13.40
N LEU A 191 11.62 10.55 14.35
CA LEU A 191 11.99 11.94 14.07
C LEU A 191 13.35 12.05 13.39
N ALA A 192 14.33 11.24 13.82
CA ALA A 192 15.65 11.19 13.20
C ALA A 192 15.56 10.71 11.73
N SER A 193 14.75 9.68 11.47
CA SER A 193 14.50 9.17 10.13
C SER A 193 13.84 10.21 9.22
N LEU A 194 12.79 10.87 9.72
CA LEU A 194 12.11 11.95 9.00
C LEU A 194 13.04 13.14 8.72
N ARG A 195 13.90 13.51 9.67
CA ARG A 195 14.90 14.57 9.48
C ARG A 195 15.91 14.22 8.39
N TYR A 196 16.31 12.95 8.30
CA TYR A 196 17.20 12.49 7.24
C TYR A 196 16.51 12.56 5.87
N GLU A 197 15.28 12.05 5.77
CA GLU A 197 14.50 12.12 4.54
C GLU A 197 14.24 13.56 4.08
N LEU A 198 13.94 14.47 5.01
CA LEU A 198 13.75 15.90 4.70
C LEU A 198 15.03 16.52 4.12
N ARG A 199 16.20 16.25 4.73
CA ARG A 199 17.49 16.74 4.19
C ARG A 199 17.76 16.20 2.79
N GLU A 200 17.51 14.90 2.56
CA GLU A 200 17.69 14.30 1.24
C GLU A 200 16.75 14.94 0.20
N ARG A 201 15.50 15.22 0.58
CA ARG A 201 14.53 15.91 -0.29
C ARG A 201 14.96 17.36 -0.57
N ASP A 202 15.47 18.09 0.41
CA ASP A 202 15.95 19.47 0.23
C ASP A 202 17.15 19.52 -0.73
N GLU A 203 18.09 18.58 -0.62
CA GLU A 203 19.21 18.47 -1.57
C GLU A 203 18.73 18.15 -2.99
N GLN A 204 17.72 17.29 -3.11
CA GLN A 204 17.10 16.97 -4.42
C GLN A 204 16.40 18.18 -5.01
N LEU A 205 15.67 18.95 -4.19
CA LEU A 205 15.02 20.19 -4.62
C LEU A 205 16.05 21.22 -5.07
N GLN A 206 17.17 21.37 -4.38
CA GLN A 206 18.24 22.28 -4.79
C GLN A 206 18.84 21.89 -6.15
N ARG A 207 19.09 20.59 -6.39
CA ARG A 207 19.56 20.11 -7.70
C ARG A 207 18.55 20.36 -8.81
N LYS A 208 17.27 20.07 -8.56
CA LYS A 208 16.19 20.33 -9.51
C LYS A 208 16.03 21.82 -9.80
N GLN A 209 16.20 22.67 -8.80
CA GLN A 209 16.17 24.12 -8.98
C GLN A 209 17.32 24.59 -9.88
N GLN A 210 18.52 24.00 -9.74
CA GLN A 210 19.65 24.30 -10.64
C GLN A 210 19.37 23.84 -12.08
N GLU A 211 18.86 22.62 -12.28
CA GLU A 211 18.47 22.12 -13.61
C GLU A 211 17.43 23.03 -14.28
N VAL A 212 16.43 23.51 -13.53
CA VAL A 212 15.42 24.45 -14.04
C VAL A 212 16.06 25.78 -14.45
N CYS A 213 17.01 26.31 -13.67
CA CYS A 213 17.75 27.51 -14.05
C CYS A 213 18.58 27.33 -15.33
N GLU A 214 19.17 26.15 -15.52
CA GLU A 214 19.92 25.83 -16.74
C GLU A 214 19.00 25.71 -17.96
N LEU A 215 17.85 25.06 -17.81
CA LEU A 215 16.86 24.93 -18.87
C LEU A 215 16.29 26.30 -19.26
N ASP A 216 15.97 27.14 -18.29
CA ASP A 216 15.48 28.49 -18.53
C ASP A 216 16.50 29.34 -19.31
N ARG A 217 17.80 29.19 -19.00
CA ARG A 217 18.88 29.81 -19.79
C ARG A 217 18.91 29.27 -21.22
N PHE A 218 18.84 27.95 -21.39
CA PHE A 218 18.85 27.33 -22.72
C PHE A 218 17.67 27.79 -23.59
N VAL A 219 16.47 27.86 -23.02
CA VAL A 219 15.28 28.35 -23.72
C VAL A 219 15.44 29.80 -24.13
N ARG A 220 15.97 30.66 -23.24
CA ARG A 220 16.26 32.07 -23.55
C ARG A 220 17.28 32.21 -24.68
N ASP A 221 18.38 31.45 -24.63
CA ASP A 221 19.41 31.50 -25.67
C ASP A 221 18.88 30.99 -27.02
N THR A 222 18.08 29.92 -27.00
CA THR A 222 17.44 29.37 -28.21
C THR A 222 16.45 30.35 -28.82
N ALA A 223 15.62 31.01 -27.99
CA ALA A 223 14.69 32.04 -28.45
C ALA A 223 15.41 33.24 -29.09
N LEU A 224 16.55 33.66 -28.53
CA LEU A 224 17.39 34.71 -29.11
C LEU A 224 17.98 34.28 -30.46
N GLN A 225 18.46 33.05 -30.57
CA GLN A 225 18.98 32.52 -31.83
C GLN A 225 17.88 32.44 -32.90
N GLU A 226 16.71 31.93 -32.56
CA GLU A 226 15.56 31.87 -33.47
C GLU A 226 15.15 33.27 -33.94
N ALA A 227 15.07 34.24 -33.03
CA ALA A 227 14.78 35.63 -33.37
C ALA A 227 15.82 36.22 -34.34
N SER A 228 17.12 35.95 -34.10
CA SER A 228 18.19 36.40 -35.00
C SER A 228 18.11 35.75 -36.39
N ALA A 229 17.77 34.47 -36.46
CA ALA A 229 17.59 33.74 -37.71
C ALA A 229 16.37 34.28 -38.49
N LYS A 230 15.27 34.58 -37.79
CA LYS A 230 14.08 35.23 -38.39
C LYS A 230 14.41 36.58 -39.00
N ILE A 231 15.17 37.43 -38.30
CA ILE A 231 15.60 38.73 -38.85
C ILE A 231 16.44 38.55 -40.12
N ARG A 232 17.36 37.57 -40.14
CA ARG A 232 18.18 37.28 -41.32
C ARG A 232 17.34 36.80 -42.50
N LEU A 233 16.38 35.90 -42.26
CA LEU A 233 15.46 35.42 -43.30
C LEU A 233 14.59 36.55 -43.84
N GLN A 234 14.07 37.41 -42.97
CA GLN A 234 13.28 38.57 -43.37
C GLN A 234 14.07 39.47 -44.33
N ARG A 235 15.30 39.85 -43.98
CA ARG A 235 16.18 40.65 -44.85
C ARG A 235 16.46 39.98 -46.20
N PHE A 236 16.63 38.66 -46.21
CA PHE A 236 16.86 37.91 -47.45
C PHE A 236 15.62 37.90 -48.36
N ILE A 237 14.42 37.75 -47.79
CA ILE A 237 13.17 37.83 -48.52
C ILE A 237 12.97 39.25 -49.08
N GLU A 238 13.22 40.28 -48.29
CA GLU A 238 13.16 41.68 -48.73
C GLU A 238 14.10 41.93 -49.94
N ASP A 239 15.35 41.47 -49.88
CA ASP A 239 16.30 41.58 -51.01
C ASP A 239 15.85 40.79 -52.25
N LEU A 240 15.26 39.60 -52.07
CA LEU A 240 14.70 38.83 -53.19
C LEU A 240 13.53 39.56 -53.84
N LEU A 241 12.65 40.17 -53.05
CA LEU A 241 11.51 40.93 -53.54
C LEU A 241 11.99 42.16 -54.32
N GLU A 242 12.96 42.92 -53.81
CA GLU A 242 13.54 44.07 -54.54
C GLU A 242 14.20 43.67 -55.87
N ARG A 243 14.84 42.49 -55.92
CA ARG A 243 15.42 41.98 -57.17
C ARG A 243 14.37 41.53 -58.17
N ALA A 244 13.29 40.90 -57.70
CA ALA A 244 12.17 40.52 -58.54
C ALA A 244 11.47 41.75 -59.13
N GLU A 245 11.18 42.76 -58.32
CA GLU A 245 10.57 44.02 -58.76
C GLU A 245 11.43 44.74 -59.82
N ARG A 246 12.77 44.77 -59.62
CA ARG A 246 13.71 45.29 -60.62
C ARG A 246 13.66 44.51 -61.94
N ALA A 247 13.61 43.18 -61.87
CA ALA A 247 13.52 42.33 -63.06
C ALA A 247 12.18 42.54 -63.79
N GLU A 248 11.06 42.65 -63.06
CA GLU A 248 9.75 42.96 -63.64
C GLU A 248 9.72 44.31 -64.33
N THR A 249 10.30 45.35 -63.70
CA THR A 249 10.41 46.69 -64.30
C THR A 249 11.22 46.65 -65.60
N GLN A 250 12.33 45.89 -65.63
CA GLN A 250 13.13 45.69 -66.85
C GLN A 250 12.35 44.96 -67.95
N LEU A 251 11.56 43.94 -67.59
CA LEU A 251 10.71 43.23 -68.53
C LEU A 251 9.58 44.11 -69.07
N GLN A 252 8.98 44.96 -68.25
CA GLN A 252 7.98 45.94 -68.69
C GLN A 252 8.57 46.96 -69.67
N ASN A 253 9.75 47.50 -69.39
CA ASN A 253 10.44 48.40 -70.33
C ASN A 253 10.73 47.73 -71.69
N LEU A 254 11.20 46.47 -71.68
CA LEU A 254 11.43 45.70 -72.91
C LEU A 254 10.12 45.36 -73.64
N HIS A 255 9.04 45.11 -72.91
CA HIS A 255 7.72 44.88 -73.48
C HIS A 255 7.19 46.14 -74.18
N ASP A 256 7.35 47.31 -73.56
CA ASP A 256 6.98 48.60 -74.16
C ASP A 256 7.81 48.91 -75.43
N ASP A 257 9.10 48.54 -75.45
CA ASP A 257 9.97 48.68 -76.63
C ASP A 257 9.54 47.78 -77.81
N VAL A 258 9.00 46.58 -77.55
CA VAL A 258 8.54 45.64 -78.58
C VAL A 258 7.11 45.94 -79.06
N THR A 259 6.29 46.59 -78.23
CA THR A 259 4.88 46.88 -78.55
C THR A 259 4.69 48.22 -79.27
N SER A 260 5.76 48.97 -79.51
CA SER A 260 5.73 50.21 -80.29
C SER A 260 5.60 49.93 -81.81
N PRO A 261 4.49 50.32 -82.47
CA PRO A 261 4.28 50.01 -83.88
C PRO A 261 4.97 51.06 -84.76
N HIS A 262 6.21 50.79 -85.21
CA HIS A 262 6.73 51.15 -86.55
C HIS A 262 8.27 50.99 -86.63
N ARG A 263 8.75 49.97 -87.36
CA ARG A 263 9.53 50.17 -88.61
C ARG A 263 9.95 48.85 -89.25
N TYR A 264 9.63 48.77 -90.53
CA TYR A 264 10.03 47.76 -91.49
C TYR A 264 11.44 48.03 -92.07
N LEU A 265 12.12 46.93 -92.41
CA LEU A 265 13.06 46.71 -93.53
C LEU A 265 14.58 46.91 -93.39
N ALA A 266 15.27 45.99 -94.11
CA ALA A 266 16.69 45.81 -94.42
C ALA A 266 17.58 45.26 -93.28
N GLY A 267 18.42 44.23 -93.44
CA GLY A 267 18.87 43.46 -94.59
C GLY A 267 20.35 43.09 -94.44
N SER A 268 20.67 41.79 -94.55
CA SER A 268 21.99 41.17 -94.85
C SER A 268 23.04 40.87 -93.75
N ARG A 269 23.13 39.56 -93.44
CA ARG A 269 24.32 38.66 -93.54
C ARG A 269 25.66 39.03 -92.86
N ARG A 270 26.11 38.19 -91.89
CA ARG A 270 27.14 37.13 -92.06
C ARG A 270 27.59 36.46 -90.73
N ARG A 271 27.26 35.16 -90.63
CA ARG A 271 28.01 33.98 -90.15
C ARG A 271 28.56 33.85 -88.70
N PRO A 272 28.66 32.59 -88.22
CA PRO A 272 28.60 32.22 -86.80
C PRO A 272 30.00 31.98 -86.20
N ARG A 273 30.11 32.15 -84.88
CA ARG A 273 31.21 31.59 -84.10
C ARG A 273 30.66 30.60 -83.09
N THR A 274 30.87 29.33 -83.41
CA THR A 274 30.97 28.21 -82.48
C THR A 274 32.03 28.49 -81.42
N VAL A 275 31.65 28.34 -80.14
CA VAL A 275 32.57 27.99 -79.06
C VAL A 275 31.87 26.94 -78.20
N SER A 276 32.34 25.70 -78.31
CA SER A 276 32.06 24.62 -77.38
C SER A 276 33.39 24.29 -76.69
N VAL A 277 33.48 24.43 -75.36
CA VAL A 277 34.25 23.64 -74.36
C VAL A 277 33.76 24.17 -72.98
N GLY A 278 33.34 23.38 -71.99
CA GLY A 278 33.36 21.92 -71.85
C GLY A 278 32.42 21.44 -70.74
N SER A 279 32.07 20.17 -70.86
CA SER A 279 31.26 19.38 -69.93
C SER A 279 31.94 19.16 -68.57
N GLY A 280 31.11 19.16 -67.54
CA GLY A 280 31.29 18.44 -66.28
C GLY A 280 29.91 18.30 -65.63
N GLY A 281 29.40 17.06 -65.53
CA GLY A 281 28.11 16.72 -64.90
C GLY A 281 28.05 17.10 -63.42
N CYS A 282 26.93 16.99 -62.71
CA CYS A 282 25.97 15.88 -62.72
C CYS A 282 24.54 16.34 -62.38
N GLU A 283 23.63 15.39 -62.56
CA GLU A 283 22.17 15.47 -62.70
C GLU A 283 21.37 15.95 -61.48
N GLY A 284 20.16 16.43 -61.75
CA GLY A 284 19.10 16.69 -60.78
C GLY A 284 17.79 17.00 -61.48
N HIS A 285 17.14 15.96 -62.00
CA HIS A 285 15.86 15.98 -62.72
C HIS A 285 14.70 16.30 -61.77
N TRP A 286 13.92 17.35 -62.07
CA TRP A 286 12.67 17.70 -61.41
C TRP A 286 11.56 17.85 -62.46
N ASP A 287 10.66 16.87 -62.54
CA ASP A 287 9.30 17.00 -63.06
C ASP A 287 8.37 16.81 -61.84
N GLY A 288 7.25 17.48 -61.63
CA GLY A 288 6.42 18.28 -62.51
C GLY A 288 4.94 17.90 -62.27
N ARG A 289 4.18 18.83 -61.65
CA ARG A 289 2.69 18.96 -61.66
C ARG A 289 1.89 17.91 -60.85
N GLN A 290 0.64 18.09 -60.41
CA GLN A 290 -0.37 19.16 -60.47
C GLN A 290 -1.46 18.87 -59.40
N TYR A 291 -2.20 19.90 -59.02
CA TYR A 291 -3.42 19.86 -58.19
C TYR A 291 -4.62 19.19 -58.89
N GLN A 292 -5.45 18.41 -58.15
CA GLN A 292 -6.89 18.65 -57.84
C GLN A 292 -7.75 17.38 -57.56
N HIS A 293 -8.55 17.48 -56.47
CA HIS A 293 -9.90 16.96 -56.18
C HIS A 293 -10.26 15.45 -56.02
N VAL A 294 -10.54 15.09 -54.75
CA VAL A 294 -11.70 14.39 -54.13
C VAL A 294 -12.61 13.48 -54.97
N LEU A 295 -12.75 12.19 -54.59
CA LEU A 295 -14.01 11.50 -54.18
C LEU A 295 -13.80 10.00 -53.83
N CYS A 296 -14.69 9.47 -52.98
CA CYS A 296 -14.68 8.17 -52.28
C CYS A 296 -14.76 6.91 -53.17
N GLY A 297 -14.22 5.78 -52.68
CA GLY A 297 -14.59 4.43 -53.13
C GLY A 297 -13.64 3.29 -52.68
N ALA A 298 -14.13 2.45 -51.78
CA ALA A 298 -13.90 1.01 -51.59
C ALA A 298 -12.57 0.30 -51.98
N VAL A 299 -12.06 -0.45 -50.98
CA VAL A 299 -11.52 -1.83 -51.04
C VAL A 299 -10.10 -2.07 -51.60
N GLU A 300 -9.36 -2.87 -50.82
CA GLU A 300 -8.10 -3.60 -51.06
C GLU A 300 -6.75 -2.83 -50.97
N GLY A 301 -5.86 -3.36 -50.10
CA GLY A 301 -4.48 -2.89 -49.88
C GLY A 301 -3.55 -3.20 -51.07
N PRO A 302 -2.22 -2.92 -51.01
CA PRO A 302 -1.33 -3.21 -49.87
C PRO A 302 -0.25 -2.12 -49.55
N ASP A 303 0.45 -2.34 -48.43
CA ASP A 303 1.75 -1.80 -47.98
C ASP A 303 2.39 -0.57 -48.67
N SER A 304 2.50 0.55 -47.94
CA SER A 304 3.78 1.10 -47.46
C SER A 304 3.67 2.55 -46.95
N GLY A 305 4.18 2.78 -45.73
CA GLY A 305 4.93 3.98 -45.33
C GLY A 305 4.21 5.32 -45.21
N SER A 306 3.61 5.59 -44.05
CA SER A 306 3.51 6.97 -43.54
C SER A 306 3.69 6.99 -42.01
N GLU A 307 4.76 7.65 -41.58
CA GLU A 307 5.21 7.85 -40.21
C GLU A 307 4.13 8.53 -39.35
N SER A 308 3.85 7.92 -38.19
CA SER A 308 3.05 8.52 -37.12
C SER A 308 3.96 9.24 -36.12
N PRO A 309 3.64 10.46 -35.64
CA PRO A 309 4.52 11.29 -34.81
C PRO A 309 4.89 10.80 -33.40
N TRP A 310 4.64 9.54 -33.03
CA TRP A 310 4.92 9.02 -31.67
C TRP A 310 6.04 7.97 -31.63
N MET A 311 7.01 8.05 -32.55
CA MET A 311 8.24 7.27 -32.44
C MET A 311 9.08 7.78 -31.27
N ILE A 312 8.88 7.14 -30.11
CA ILE A 312 9.89 7.09 -29.05
C ILE A 312 11.10 6.38 -29.68
N GLN A 313 12.15 7.15 -29.97
CA GLN A 313 13.43 6.60 -30.38
C GLN A 313 13.97 5.72 -29.26
N HIS A 314 14.00 4.40 -29.49
CA HIS A 314 14.71 3.46 -28.65
C HIS A 314 16.19 3.48 -29.03
N THR A 315 16.99 4.24 -28.30
CA THR A 315 18.44 4.07 -28.31
C THR A 315 18.76 2.75 -27.61
N HIS A 316 19.28 1.79 -28.37
CA HIS A 316 19.91 0.58 -27.88
C HIS A 316 21.03 0.95 -26.91
N THR A 317 20.86 0.60 -25.64
CA THR A 317 21.97 0.44 -24.70
C THR A 317 21.73 -0.85 -23.92
N ASP A 318 22.60 -1.82 -24.15
CA ASP A 318 22.66 -3.08 -23.42
C ASP A 318 22.81 -2.83 -21.91
N ALA A 319 21.81 -3.25 -21.14
CA ALA A 319 21.90 -3.82 -19.78
C ALA A 319 20.52 -3.80 -19.08
N ASP A 320 20.23 -4.89 -18.37
CA ASP A 320 19.17 -5.09 -17.35
C ASP A 320 17.83 -5.73 -17.82
N SER A 321 17.77 -7.06 -17.63
CA SER A 321 16.87 -8.05 -18.23
C SER A 321 15.44 -8.16 -17.70
N ASP A 322 15.02 -7.40 -16.69
CA ASP A 322 13.86 -7.84 -15.91
C ASP A 322 12.52 -7.20 -16.33
N ASN A 323 12.51 -5.99 -16.90
CA ASN A 323 11.27 -5.36 -17.40
C ASN A 323 10.89 -5.81 -18.82
N TRP A 324 11.84 -6.35 -19.58
CA TRP A 324 11.60 -6.81 -20.95
C TRP A 324 10.79 -8.11 -21.00
N SER A 325 10.61 -8.78 -19.86
CA SER A 325 9.95 -10.08 -19.78
C SER A 325 8.42 -9.98 -19.66
N LEU A 326 7.87 -9.05 -18.88
CA LEU A 326 6.46 -9.16 -18.41
C LEU A 326 5.43 -8.59 -19.40
N TYR A 327 5.73 -7.49 -20.10
CA TYR A 327 4.86 -6.99 -21.18
C TYR A 327 4.91 -7.91 -22.40
N THR A 328 6.10 -8.39 -22.76
CA THR A 328 6.32 -9.39 -23.82
C THR A 328 5.59 -10.68 -23.49
N PHE A 329 5.60 -11.08 -22.21
CA PHE A 329 4.83 -12.22 -21.74
C PHE A 329 3.32 -12.01 -21.86
N LEU A 330 2.77 -10.83 -21.52
CA LEU A 330 1.35 -10.54 -21.76
C LEU A 330 0.99 -10.55 -23.25
N MET A 331 1.89 -10.06 -24.11
CA MET A 331 1.72 -10.14 -25.56
C MET A 331 1.64 -11.59 -26.03
N THR A 332 2.56 -12.45 -25.58
CA THR A 332 2.52 -13.88 -25.91
C THR A 332 1.26 -14.55 -25.34
N LEU A 333 0.86 -14.23 -24.10
CA LEU A 333 -0.37 -14.75 -23.52
C LEU A 333 -1.61 -14.35 -24.32
N SER A 334 -1.66 -13.14 -24.86
CA SER A 334 -2.78 -12.68 -25.68
C SER A 334 -3.00 -13.54 -26.93
N GLN A 335 -1.93 -14.08 -27.51
CA GLN A 335 -2.01 -14.97 -28.66
C GLN A 335 -2.61 -16.34 -28.31
N TRP A 336 -2.53 -16.75 -27.04
CA TRP A 336 -2.98 -18.08 -26.59
C TRP A 336 -4.32 -18.03 -25.87
N CYS A 337 -4.69 -16.88 -25.29
CA CYS A 337 -5.80 -16.74 -24.35
C CYS A 337 -6.98 -15.95 -24.93
N SER A 338 -7.61 -16.47 -25.99
CA SER A 338 -8.76 -15.81 -26.66
C SER A 338 -10.12 -16.00 -25.97
N GLN A 339 -10.20 -16.84 -24.93
CA GLN A 339 -11.43 -17.15 -24.20
C GLN A 339 -11.32 -16.94 -22.69
N THR A 340 -10.41 -16.05 -22.25
CA THR A 340 -10.26 -15.77 -20.82
C THR A 340 -11.51 -15.11 -20.26
N GLN A 341 -12.05 -15.70 -19.19
CA GLN A 341 -13.22 -15.22 -18.45
C GLN A 341 -12.83 -14.43 -17.20
N SER A 342 -11.68 -14.75 -16.59
CA SER A 342 -11.20 -14.07 -15.40
C SER A 342 -9.73 -13.69 -15.53
N LEU A 343 -9.40 -12.42 -15.35
CA LEU A 343 -8.03 -11.92 -15.31
C LEU A 343 -7.73 -11.27 -13.95
N VAL A 344 -6.66 -11.70 -13.28
CA VAL A 344 -6.22 -11.17 -12.00
C VAL A 344 -4.76 -10.75 -12.10
N LEU A 345 -4.50 -9.45 -11.90
CA LEU A 345 -3.17 -8.86 -11.83
C LEU A 345 -2.99 -8.31 -10.41
N HIS A 346 -2.09 -8.92 -9.63
CA HIS A 346 -1.92 -8.55 -8.24
C HIS A 346 -0.43 -8.44 -7.86
N ASN A 347 -0.09 -7.37 -7.15
CA ASN A 347 1.25 -7.13 -6.60
C ASN A 347 2.36 -7.11 -7.68
N LEU A 348 2.04 -6.70 -8.91
CA LEU A 348 3.05 -6.58 -9.98
C LEU A 348 3.92 -5.35 -9.72
N LYS A 349 5.24 -5.56 -9.66
CA LYS A 349 6.22 -4.52 -9.34
C LYS A 349 7.07 -4.18 -10.57
N PRO A 350 7.40 -2.90 -10.79
CA PRO A 350 8.24 -2.51 -11.92
C PRO A 350 9.66 -3.08 -11.73
N ARG A 351 10.46 -3.12 -12.80
CA ARG A 351 11.88 -3.51 -12.73
C ARG A 351 12.61 -2.78 -11.61
N SER A 352 13.72 -3.32 -11.11
CA SER A 352 14.56 -2.57 -10.18
C SER A 352 15.06 -1.26 -10.82
N ARG A 353 15.20 -0.22 -9.99
CA ARG A 353 15.78 1.06 -10.42
C ARG A 353 17.26 0.86 -10.73
N GLY A 354 17.70 1.32 -11.90
CA GLY A 354 19.10 1.24 -12.30
C GLY A 354 19.99 2.08 -11.38
N LYS A 355 21.24 1.65 -11.15
CA LYS A 355 22.17 2.35 -10.23
C LYS A 355 22.46 3.81 -10.64
N LYS A 356 22.36 4.11 -11.94
CA LYS A 356 22.61 5.45 -12.52
C LYS A 356 21.32 6.25 -12.82
N GLU A 357 20.15 5.63 -12.65
CA GLU A 357 18.87 6.23 -13.02
C GLU A 357 18.30 7.05 -11.87
N SER A 358 17.84 8.26 -12.17
CA SER A 358 17.18 9.11 -11.16
C SER A 358 15.80 8.54 -10.77
N LYS A 359 15.28 8.90 -9.59
CA LYS A 359 13.96 8.43 -9.14
C LYS A 359 12.84 8.86 -10.11
N ASP A 360 12.89 10.09 -10.61
CA ASP A 360 11.85 10.64 -11.50
C ASP A 360 11.91 10.05 -12.90
N GLU A 361 13.12 9.76 -13.39
CA GLU A 361 13.34 9.08 -14.66
C GLU A 361 12.85 7.64 -14.61
N TYR A 362 13.14 6.93 -13.52
CA TYR A 362 12.61 5.60 -13.25
C TYR A 362 11.08 5.56 -13.18
N LEU A 363 10.48 6.51 -12.48
CA LEU A 363 9.02 6.60 -12.40
C LEU A 363 8.42 6.90 -13.78
N ARG A 364 9.02 7.80 -14.58
CA ARG A 364 8.57 8.08 -15.94
C ARG A 364 8.74 6.90 -16.89
N SER A 365 9.87 6.19 -16.81
CA SER A 365 10.20 5.09 -17.73
C SER A 365 9.39 3.81 -17.44
N THR A 366 8.98 3.60 -16.19
CA THR A 366 8.17 2.43 -15.80
C THR A 366 6.66 2.70 -15.79
N ARG A 367 6.24 3.95 -15.97
CA ARG A 367 4.83 4.33 -15.91
C ARG A 367 4.04 3.70 -17.06
N GLY A 368 2.97 2.98 -16.74
CA GLY A 368 2.10 2.38 -17.75
C GLY A 368 2.76 1.28 -18.59
N GLY A 369 3.93 0.77 -18.19
CA GLY A 369 4.72 -0.16 -19.01
C GLY A 369 4.03 -1.48 -19.35
N LEU A 370 2.98 -1.87 -18.60
CA LEU A 370 2.21 -3.09 -18.85
C LEU A 370 0.91 -2.84 -19.62
N GLU A 371 0.52 -1.59 -19.86
CA GLU A 371 -0.78 -1.25 -20.44
C GLU A 371 -0.92 -1.73 -21.89
N VAL A 372 0.16 -1.68 -22.66
CA VAL A 372 0.19 -2.25 -24.02
C VAL A 372 -0.05 -3.75 -23.97
N GLY A 373 0.68 -4.45 -23.07
CA GLY A 373 0.50 -5.88 -22.76
C GLY A 373 -0.94 -6.23 -22.41
N LEU A 374 -1.51 -5.47 -21.47
CA LEU A 374 -2.88 -5.61 -21.01
C LEU A 374 -3.88 -5.36 -22.14
N GLU A 375 -3.67 -4.34 -22.97
CA GLU A 375 -4.54 -4.03 -24.11
C GLU A 375 -4.64 -5.21 -25.08
N ALA A 376 -3.54 -5.88 -25.41
CA ALA A 376 -3.61 -7.06 -26.27
C ALA A 376 -4.39 -8.21 -25.63
N VAL A 377 -4.22 -8.45 -24.33
CA VAL A 377 -4.99 -9.48 -23.61
C VAL A 377 -6.48 -9.12 -23.59
N LEU A 378 -6.82 -7.86 -23.37
CA LEU A 378 -8.21 -7.39 -23.37
C LEU A 378 -8.82 -7.46 -24.78
N LYS A 379 -8.06 -7.19 -25.84
CA LYS A 379 -8.49 -7.37 -27.23
C LYS A 379 -8.71 -8.84 -27.57
N ALA A 380 -7.81 -9.72 -27.12
CA ALA A 380 -7.89 -11.15 -27.36
C ALA A 380 -9.09 -11.79 -26.62
N ALA A 381 -9.30 -11.43 -25.34
CA ALA A 381 -10.44 -11.91 -24.57
C ALA A 381 -11.76 -11.26 -25.04
N GLY A 382 -11.75 -9.97 -25.38
CA GLY A 382 -12.90 -9.23 -25.90
C GLY A 382 -14.16 -9.42 -25.06
N ARG A 383 -15.15 -10.14 -25.61
CA ARG A 383 -16.43 -10.42 -24.96
C ARG A 383 -16.42 -11.60 -23.99
N SER A 384 -15.34 -12.37 -23.90
CA SER A 384 -15.28 -13.51 -22.98
C SER A 384 -14.99 -13.09 -21.54
N LEU A 385 -14.40 -11.91 -21.32
CA LEU A 385 -13.96 -11.49 -19.99
C LEU A 385 -15.15 -11.03 -19.12
N ILE A 386 -15.40 -11.79 -18.06
CA ILE A 386 -16.49 -11.57 -17.09
C ILE A 386 -15.95 -10.91 -15.81
N SER A 387 -14.72 -11.23 -15.42
CA SER A 387 -14.10 -10.74 -14.19
C SER A 387 -12.69 -10.19 -14.44
N LEU A 388 -12.42 -8.98 -13.93
CA LEU A 388 -11.10 -8.36 -13.94
C LEU A 388 -10.74 -7.86 -12.54
N SER A 389 -9.54 -8.20 -12.06
CA SER A 389 -9.01 -7.68 -10.80
C SER A 389 -7.60 -7.17 -11.01
N VAL A 390 -7.38 -5.88 -10.75
CA VAL A 390 -6.07 -5.21 -10.77
C VAL A 390 -5.85 -4.57 -9.40
N SER A 391 -4.82 -5.00 -8.67
CA SER A 391 -4.56 -4.46 -7.35
C SER A 391 -3.08 -4.50 -6.97
N HIS A 392 -2.62 -3.50 -6.23
CA HIS A 392 -1.23 -3.41 -5.77
C HIS A 392 -0.20 -3.42 -6.92
N CYS A 393 -0.53 -2.80 -8.05
CA CYS A 393 0.35 -2.66 -9.21
C CYS A 393 0.82 -1.20 -9.37
N PRO A 394 1.69 -0.68 -8.49
CA PRO A 394 2.04 0.73 -8.49
C PRO A 394 2.84 1.10 -9.74
N ASN A 395 2.55 2.28 -10.31
CA ASN A 395 3.23 2.89 -11.45
C ASN A 395 3.12 2.11 -12.79
N ILE A 396 3.09 0.78 -12.78
CA ILE A 396 3.04 -0.05 -14.00
C ILE A 396 1.67 -0.04 -14.68
N LEU A 397 0.59 -0.02 -13.90
CA LEU A 397 -0.78 0.03 -14.38
C LEU A 397 -1.44 1.29 -13.82
N THR A 398 -1.75 2.23 -14.70
CA THR A 398 -2.42 3.48 -14.33
C THR A 398 -3.92 3.37 -14.52
N ASP A 399 -4.64 4.44 -14.25
CA ASP A 399 -6.08 4.55 -14.54
C ASP A 399 -6.40 4.43 -16.04
N ARG A 400 -5.42 4.61 -16.94
CA ARG A 400 -5.56 4.27 -18.36
C ARG A 400 -5.95 2.80 -18.57
N SER A 401 -5.54 1.91 -17.68
CA SER A 401 -5.97 0.50 -17.69
C SER A 401 -7.50 0.36 -17.67
N LEU A 402 -8.19 1.16 -16.87
CA LEU A 402 -9.66 1.15 -16.82
C LEU A 402 -10.29 1.71 -18.10
N TRP A 403 -9.66 2.71 -18.72
CA TRP A 403 -10.10 3.20 -20.02
C TRP A 403 -9.98 2.12 -21.11
N LEU A 404 -8.86 1.38 -21.15
CA LEU A 404 -8.68 0.25 -22.07
C LEU A 404 -9.75 -0.84 -21.87
N VAL A 405 -10.09 -1.14 -20.62
CA VAL A 405 -11.17 -2.09 -20.27
C VAL A 405 -12.51 -1.62 -20.83
N SER A 406 -12.81 -0.31 -20.74
CA SER A 406 -14.05 0.26 -21.28
C SER A 406 -14.19 0.06 -22.79
N CYS A 407 -13.08 0.10 -23.53
CA CYS A 407 -13.07 -0.07 -24.98
C CYS A 407 -13.34 -1.52 -25.39
N HIS A 408 -12.73 -2.48 -24.69
CA HIS A 408 -12.64 -3.87 -25.17
C HIS A 408 -13.56 -4.87 -24.45
N CYS A 409 -13.93 -4.65 -23.18
CA CYS A 409 -14.60 -5.66 -22.34
C CYS A 409 -16.08 -5.37 -22.07
N ARG A 410 -16.95 -5.60 -23.07
CA ARG A 410 -18.40 -5.29 -22.96
C ARG A 410 -19.20 -6.22 -22.04
N ALA A 411 -18.71 -7.43 -21.80
CA ALA A 411 -19.41 -8.46 -21.00
C ALA A 411 -18.99 -8.48 -19.52
N LEU A 412 -18.16 -7.52 -19.10
CA LEU A 412 -17.60 -7.49 -17.76
C LEU A 412 -18.70 -7.31 -16.69
N GLN A 413 -18.71 -8.20 -15.70
CA GLN A 413 -19.65 -8.20 -14.57
C GLN A 413 -18.98 -7.86 -13.25
N SER A 414 -17.71 -8.28 -13.07
CA SER A 414 -16.94 -8.05 -11.84
C SER A 414 -15.66 -7.29 -12.15
N LEU A 415 -15.48 -6.15 -11.50
CA LEU A 415 -14.28 -5.33 -11.64
C LEU A 415 -13.72 -4.91 -10.28
N THR A 416 -12.45 -5.19 -10.08
CA THR A 416 -11.65 -4.65 -8.98
C THR A 416 -10.49 -3.86 -9.56
N PHE A 417 -10.39 -2.57 -9.26
CA PHE A 417 -9.22 -1.77 -9.59
C PHE A 417 -8.82 -0.93 -8.39
N ARG A 418 -7.71 -1.32 -7.74
CA ARG A 418 -7.23 -0.66 -6.52
C ARG A 418 -5.78 -0.25 -6.71
N SER A 419 -5.55 1.05 -6.81
CA SER A 419 -4.22 1.64 -6.96
C SER A 419 -3.96 2.69 -5.89
N ALA A 420 -2.71 2.77 -5.43
CA ALA A 420 -2.22 3.79 -4.51
C ALA A 420 -1.67 5.03 -5.25
N SER A 421 -1.14 4.82 -6.46
CA SER A 421 -0.46 5.85 -7.26
C SER A 421 -1.42 6.60 -8.16
N ASP A 422 -2.22 5.86 -8.92
CA ASP A 422 -3.17 6.39 -9.90
C ASP A 422 -4.59 5.89 -9.55
N PRO A 423 -5.25 6.47 -8.53
CA PRO A 423 -6.64 6.14 -8.23
C PRO A 423 -7.57 6.51 -9.40
N ALA A 424 -8.71 5.81 -9.50
CA ALA A 424 -9.65 6.01 -10.59
C ALA A 424 -10.27 7.42 -10.57
N GLY A 425 -10.08 8.19 -11.64
CA GLY A 425 -10.69 9.50 -11.81
C GLY A 425 -12.13 9.43 -12.34
N GLN A 426 -12.89 10.51 -12.14
CA GLN A 426 -14.29 10.60 -12.59
C GLN A 426 -14.44 10.32 -14.10
N GLU A 427 -13.56 10.88 -14.94
CA GLU A 427 -13.62 10.74 -16.40
C GLU A 427 -13.47 9.27 -16.84
N VAL A 428 -12.55 8.55 -16.20
CA VAL A 428 -12.28 7.15 -16.47
C VAL A 428 -13.43 6.27 -15.99
N ILE A 429 -14.02 6.58 -14.83
CA ILE A 429 -15.22 5.88 -14.34
C ILE A 429 -16.40 6.10 -15.29
N TRP A 430 -16.58 7.32 -15.82
CA TRP A 430 -17.62 7.60 -16.80
C TRP A 430 -17.40 6.83 -18.10
N ALA A 431 -16.17 6.81 -18.63
CA ALA A 431 -15.82 6.02 -19.80
C ALA A 431 -16.08 4.52 -19.58
N LEU A 432 -15.68 4.00 -18.41
CA LEU A 432 -15.95 2.63 -17.99
C LEU A 432 -17.45 2.35 -17.94
N GLY A 433 -18.27 3.25 -17.41
CA GLY A 433 -19.73 3.11 -17.39
C GLY A 433 -20.36 3.12 -18.78
N ALA A 434 -19.78 3.89 -19.72
CA ALA A 434 -20.24 3.91 -21.11
C ALA A 434 -19.94 2.58 -21.84
N GLY A 435 -18.77 1.98 -21.56
CA GLY A 435 -18.32 0.73 -22.18
C GLY A 435 -18.86 -0.55 -21.53
N CYS A 436 -18.91 -0.59 -20.20
CA CYS A 436 -19.16 -1.79 -19.38
C CYS A 436 -20.43 -1.63 -18.53
N ARG A 437 -21.62 -1.66 -19.15
CA ARG A 437 -22.90 -1.42 -18.45
C ARG A 437 -23.37 -2.56 -17.54
N ASN A 438 -22.83 -3.77 -17.72
CA ASN A 438 -23.29 -4.98 -17.05
C ASN A 438 -22.54 -5.29 -15.74
N ILE A 439 -21.77 -4.33 -15.21
CA ILE A 439 -21.02 -4.52 -13.96
C ILE A 439 -22.01 -4.60 -12.79
N THR A 440 -21.96 -5.72 -12.06
CA THR A 440 -22.73 -5.98 -10.84
C THR A 440 -21.86 -5.93 -9.58
N THR A 441 -20.54 -6.12 -9.72
CA THR A 441 -19.57 -6.06 -8.62
C THR A 441 -18.44 -5.09 -8.98
N LEU A 442 -18.27 -4.03 -8.19
CA LEU A 442 -17.31 -2.97 -8.47
C LEU A 442 -16.52 -2.57 -7.21
N HIS A 443 -15.22 -2.83 -7.18
CA HIS A 443 -14.32 -2.38 -6.11
C HIS A 443 -13.25 -1.45 -6.67
N ILE A 444 -13.40 -0.15 -6.43
CA ILE A 444 -12.52 0.91 -6.96
C ILE A 444 -11.98 1.86 -5.89
N ALA A 445 -12.13 1.49 -4.63
CA ALA A 445 -11.53 2.20 -3.50
C ALA A 445 -10.00 2.34 -3.66
N PRO A 446 -9.46 3.58 -3.57
CA PRO A 446 -8.02 3.83 -3.55
C PRO A 446 -7.30 3.02 -2.46
N LEU A 447 -6.07 2.58 -2.74
CA LEU A 447 -5.21 1.97 -1.72
C LEU A 447 -4.53 3.05 -0.87
N GLN A 448 -4.23 2.73 0.38
CA GLN A 448 -3.49 3.61 1.28
C GLN A 448 -2.03 3.16 1.44
N PRO A 449 -1.06 4.10 1.49
CA PRO A 449 -1.21 5.56 1.35
C PRO A 449 -1.53 5.99 -0.10
N CYS A 450 -2.53 6.86 -0.27
CA CYS A 450 -2.94 7.36 -1.59
C CYS A 450 -2.14 8.62 -1.99
N LEU A 451 -1.47 8.58 -3.15
CA LEU A 451 -0.68 9.72 -3.65
C LEU A 451 -1.55 10.87 -4.18
N GLN A 452 -2.81 10.60 -4.54
CA GLN A 452 -3.74 11.57 -5.13
C GLN A 452 -5.14 11.49 -4.48
N PRO A 453 -5.29 11.90 -3.20
CA PRO A 453 -6.53 11.73 -2.45
C PRO A 453 -7.72 12.51 -3.05
N GLY A 454 -7.47 13.59 -3.78
CA GLY A 454 -8.51 14.43 -4.41
C GLY A 454 -9.14 13.84 -5.68
N ARG A 455 -8.50 12.83 -6.30
CA ARG A 455 -8.91 12.32 -7.61
C ARG A 455 -10.17 11.45 -7.55
N PHE A 456 -10.33 10.67 -6.49
CA PHE A 456 -11.53 9.89 -6.22
C PHE A 456 -12.41 10.63 -5.19
N SER A 457 -13.51 11.22 -5.64
CA SER A 457 -14.34 12.17 -4.87
C SER A 457 -15.84 11.87 -4.94
N ASN A 458 -16.68 12.68 -4.28
CA ASN A 458 -18.14 12.59 -4.39
C ASN A 458 -18.67 12.55 -5.83
N ARG A 459 -17.99 13.22 -6.77
CA ARG A 459 -18.37 13.16 -8.20
C ARG A 459 -18.17 11.78 -8.80
N CYS A 460 -17.15 11.04 -8.32
CA CYS A 460 -16.93 9.65 -8.71
C CYS A 460 -18.08 8.77 -8.22
N LEU A 461 -18.47 8.90 -6.95
CA LEU A 461 -19.62 8.16 -6.36
C LEU A 461 -20.93 8.43 -7.11
N GLN A 462 -21.21 9.69 -7.44
CA GLN A 462 -22.37 10.07 -8.23
C GLN A 462 -22.33 9.48 -9.64
N THR A 463 -21.15 9.43 -10.26
CA THR A 463 -20.97 8.84 -11.59
C THR A 463 -21.18 7.32 -11.54
N ILE A 464 -20.66 6.64 -10.52
CA ILE A 464 -20.88 5.20 -10.30
C ILE A 464 -22.37 4.90 -10.22
N GLY A 465 -23.11 5.63 -9.36
CA GLY A 465 -24.54 5.43 -9.20
C GLY A 465 -25.33 5.61 -10.51
N ARG A 466 -24.93 6.56 -11.37
CA ARG A 466 -25.57 6.79 -12.67
C ARG A 466 -25.24 5.72 -13.71
N CYS A 467 -24.01 5.21 -13.69
CA CYS A 467 -23.52 4.26 -14.69
C CYS A 467 -24.01 2.83 -14.45
N TRP A 468 -24.20 2.42 -13.19
CA TRP A 468 -24.53 1.04 -12.82
C TRP A 468 -25.72 0.96 -11.85
N PRO A 469 -26.96 1.14 -12.31
CA PRO A 469 -28.15 1.07 -11.45
C PRO A 469 -28.39 -0.33 -10.87
N ASN A 470 -27.90 -1.38 -11.53
CA ASN A 470 -28.03 -2.78 -11.11
C ASN A 470 -26.83 -3.27 -10.28
N LEU A 471 -26.03 -2.36 -9.71
CA LEU A 471 -24.86 -2.73 -8.92
C LEU A 471 -25.27 -3.43 -7.62
N CYS A 472 -24.78 -4.66 -7.42
CA CYS A 472 -25.08 -5.48 -6.23
C CYS A 472 -24.02 -5.32 -5.15
N ARG A 473 -22.75 -5.15 -5.54
CA ARG A 473 -21.62 -5.05 -4.61
C ARG A 473 -20.72 -3.89 -4.98
N ALA A 474 -20.45 -3.00 -4.02
CA ALA A 474 -19.64 -1.82 -4.24
C ALA A 474 -18.57 -1.66 -3.15
N GLY A 475 -17.31 -1.56 -3.55
CA GLY A 475 -16.20 -1.15 -2.69
C GLY A 475 -15.68 0.23 -3.08
N VAL A 476 -16.09 1.24 -2.32
CA VAL A 476 -15.74 2.65 -2.58
C VAL A 476 -15.07 3.26 -1.36
N GLY A 477 -14.30 4.33 -1.55
CA GLY A 477 -13.49 4.84 -0.46
C GLY A 477 -12.66 6.06 -0.78
N GLY A 478 -11.99 6.60 0.24
CA GLY A 478 -11.04 7.70 0.14
C GLY A 478 -11.47 8.95 0.90
N ALA A 479 -10.49 9.75 1.30
CA ALA A 479 -10.68 10.94 2.13
C ALA A 479 -11.53 12.05 1.47
N SER A 480 -11.65 12.06 0.14
CA SER A 480 -12.44 13.07 -0.59
C SER A 480 -13.89 12.65 -0.87
N CYS A 481 -14.30 11.50 -0.32
CA CYS A 481 -15.66 10.99 -0.42
C CYS A 481 -16.40 11.23 0.91
N GLY A 482 -17.68 11.62 0.82
CA GLY A 482 -18.52 11.96 1.97
C GLY A 482 -19.98 11.56 1.77
N ALA A 483 -20.82 11.98 2.72
CA ALA A 483 -22.22 11.58 2.83
C ALA A 483 -23.03 11.80 1.55
N GLN A 484 -22.97 13.01 0.97
CA GLN A 484 -23.70 13.37 -0.25
C GLN A 484 -23.39 12.45 -1.45
N GLY A 485 -22.12 12.06 -1.60
CA GLY A 485 -21.69 11.15 -2.66
C GLY A 485 -22.22 9.73 -2.42
N LEU A 486 -22.14 9.26 -1.17
CA LEU A 486 -22.67 7.95 -0.77
C LEU A 486 -24.19 7.87 -0.88
N ALA A 487 -24.92 8.89 -0.45
CA ALA A 487 -26.37 8.97 -0.59
C ALA A 487 -26.78 8.95 -2.07
N SER A 488 -26.04 9.66 -2.93
CA SER A 488 -26.26 9.60 -4.38
C SER A 488 -25.99 8.21 -4.97
N LEU A 489 -24.99 7.49 -4.48
CA LEU A 489 -24.70 6.12 -4.89
C LEU A 489 -25.83 5.18 -4.43
N ALA A 490 -26.16 5.20 -3.14
CA ALA A 490 -27.18 4.34 -2.52
C ALA A 490 -28.57 4.54 -3.14
N ARG A 491 -28.95 5.78 -3.46
CA ARG A 491 -30.22 6.10 -4.10
C ARG A 491 -30.35 5.55 -5.52
N ASN A 492 -29.26 5.54 -6.29
CA ASN A 492 -29.31 5.08 -7.69
C ASN A 492 -29.10 3.56 -7.82
N CYS A 493 -28.40 2.94 -6.87
CA CYS A 493 -28.11 1.50 -6.87
C CYS A 493 -29.13 0.73 -5.99
N VAL A 494 -30.32 0.48 -6.53
CA VAL A 494 -31.43 -0.15 -5.79
C VAL A 494 -31.17 -1.60 -5.37
N ASN A 495 -30.30 -2.30 -6.10
CA ASN A 495 -29.97 -3.72 -5.86
C ASN A 495 -28.71 -3.90 -5.01
N LEU A 496 -28.22 -2.83 -4.35
CA LEU A 496 -26.97 -2.88 -3.59
C LEU A 496 -27.13 -3.72 -2.32
N CYS A 497 -26.54 -4.92 -2.34
CA CYS A 497 -26.54 -5.88 -1.23
C CYS A 497 -25.31 -5.79 -0.35
N GLU A 498 -24.16 -5.39 -0.92
CA GLU A 498 -22.90 -5.25 -0.19
C GLU A 498 -22.23 -3.90 -0.47
N LEU A 499 -21.94 -3.16 0.59
CA LEU A 499 -21.25 -1.87 0.51
C LEU A 499 -20.03 -1.89 1.43
N GLU A 500 -18.84 -1.75 0.84
CA GLU A 500 -17.59 -1.57 1.58
C GLU A 500 -17.12 -0.12 1.48
N LEU A 501 -16.86 0.49 2.64
CA LEU A 501 -16.40 1.87 2.79
C LEU A 501 -14.96 1.88 3.31
N HIS A 502 -14.02 2.19 2.41
CA HIS A 502 -12.58 2.15 2.69
C HIS A 502 -12.02 3.55 2.98
N HIS A 503 -11.42 3.76 4.15
CA HIS A 503 -10.65 4.97 4.50
C HIS A 503 -11.38 6.29 4.16
N MET A 504 -12.66 6.36 4.53
CA MET A 504 -13.50 7.53 4.36
C MET A 504 -13.37 8.46 5.58
N ASN A 505 -13.88 9.69 5.45
CA ASN A 505 -14.07 10.57 6.61
C ASN A 505 -15.13 9.99 7.57
N GLU A 506 -15.17 10.53 8.78
CA GLU A 506 -16.09 10.06 9.82
C GLU A 506 -17.55 10.05 9.36
N VAL A 507 -18.21 8.90 9.54
CA VAL A 507 -19.64 8.74 9.26
C VAL A 507 -20.43 9.06 10.53
N ASN A 508 -21.07 10.25 10.51
CA ASN A 508 -21.91 10.74 11.60
C ASN A 508 -23.39 10.33 11.40
N GLN A 509 -24.24 10.64 12.38
CA GLN A 509 -25.68 10.33 12.33
C GLN A 509 -26.38 10.97 11.13
N GLU A 510 -26.02 12.21 10.78
CA GLU A 510 -26.61 12.92 9.65
C GLU A 510 -26.26 12.25 8.32
N ALA A 511 -25.01 11.81 8.16
CA ALA A 511 -24.55 11.05 7.02
C ALA A 511 -25.28 9.72 6.89
N ALA A 512 -25.45 8.98 8.00
CA ALA A 512 -26.22 7.74 8.01
C ALA A 512 -27.67 7.98 7.60
N ALA A 513 -28.30 9.03 8.12
CA ALA A 513 -29.66 9.43 7.75
C ALA A 513 -29.79 9.80 6.27
N GLU A 514 -28.81 10.52 5.72
CA GLU A 514 -28.80 10.90 4.31
C GLU A 514 -28.66 9.67 3.39
N ILE A 515 -27.80 8.72 3.77
CA ILE A 515 -27.56 7.50 2.98
C ILE A 515 -28.77 6.56 3.02
N CYS A 516 -29.43 6.43 4.17
CA CYS A 516 -30.58 5.53 4.35
C CYS A 516 -31.91 6.09 3.82
N ARG A 517 -32.03 7.42 3.62
CA ARG A 517 -33.31 8.07 3.28
C ARG A 517 -33.97 7.49 2.03
N ASP A 518 -33.19 7.31 0.96
CA ASP A 518 -33.68 6.90 -0.37
C ASP A 518 -32.95 5.66 -0.92
N GLY A 519 -32.14 4.98 -0.09
CA GLY A 519 -31.23 3.94 -0.55
C GLY A 519 -31.01 2.81 0.46
N LEU A 520 -30.24 1.78 0.08
CA LEU A 520 -29.86 0.63 0.92
C LEU A 520 -30.98 -0.33 1.35
N GLN A 521 -32.13 -0.35 0.67
CA GLN A 521 -33.25 -1.22 1.04
C GLN A 521 -32.95 -2.73 0.98
N GLN A 522 -32.02 -3.14 0.12
CA GLN A 522 -31.62 -4.54 -0.06
C GLN A 522 -30.24 -4.83 0.55
N LEU A 523 -29.73 -3.95 1.41
CA LEU A 523 -28.38 -4.07 1.95
C LEU A 523 -28.32 -5.20 2.99
N HIS A 524 -27.49 -6.20 2.72
CA HIS A 524 -27.23 -7.32 3.62
C HIS A 524 -25.95 -7.10 4.43
N THR A 525 -24.95 -6.47 3.81
CA THR A 525 -23.60 -6.36 4.36
C THR A 525 -23.07 -4.93 4.18
N LEU A 526 -22.85 -4.23 5.30
CA LEU A 526 -22.17 -2.94 5.33
C LEU A 526 -20.83 -3.10 6.05
N ARG A 527 -19.71 -2.84 5.36
CA ARG A 527 -18.36 -3.00 5.91
C ARG A 527 -17.65 -1.66 5.97
N PHE A 528 -17.22 -1.26 7.17
CA PHE A 528 -16.34 -0.12 7.37
C PHE A 528 -14.90 -0.61 7.49
N ILE A 529 -14.04 -0.23 6.55
CA ILE A 529 -12.63 -0.61 6.52
C ILE A 529 -11.82 0.65 6.75
N SER A 530 -11.23 0.76 7.95
CA SER A 530 -10.46 1.94 8.36
C SER A 530 -11.22 3.27 8.20
N THR A 531 -12.54 3.23 8.39
CA THR A 531 -13.44 4.39 8.31
C THR A 531 -14.02 4.61 9.72
N PRO A 532 -13.82 5.79 10.35
CA PRO A 532 -14.41 6.07 11.65
C PRO A 532 -15.93 6.23 11.55
N VAL A 533 -16.67 5.67 12.52
CA VAL A 533 -18.14 5.69 12.55
C VAL A 533 -18.61 6.03 13.95
N THR A 534 -19.54 6.97 14.07
CA THR A 534 -20.13 7.33 15.36
C THR A 534 -21.14 6.28 15.83
N ALA A 535 -21.27 6.08 17.14
CA ALA A 535 -22.24 5.13 17.70
C ALA A 535 -23.69 5.44 17.27
N ARG A 536 -24.04 6.72 17.14
CA ARG A 536 -25.36 7.15 16.66
C ARG A 536 -25.61 6.81 15.20
N ALA A 537 -24.58 6.85 14.35
CA ALA A 537 -24.69 6.40 12.96
C ALA A 537 -24.97 4.90 12.86
N LEU A 538 -24.31 4.07 13.68
CA LEU A 538 -24.56 2.62 13.71
C LEU A 538 -26.00 2.28 14.14
N LEU A 539 -26.54 3.00 15.13
CA LEU A 539 -27.94 2.85 15.53
C LEU A 539 -28.90 3.19 14.39
N HIS A 540 -28.56 4.19 13.57
CA HIS A 540 -29.38 4.58 12.42
C HIS A 540 -29.32 3.58 11.25
N PHE A 541 -28.20 2.88 11.06
CA PHE A 541 -28.10 1.81 10.06
C PHE A 541 -28.78 0.51 10.51
N SER A 542 -29.01 0.34 11.81
CA SER A 542 -29.65 -0.86 12.39
C SER A 542 -31.12 -0.67 12.73
N SER A 543 -31.62 0.57 12.77
CA SER A 543 -33.05 0.83 12.87
C SER A 543 -33.73 0.48 11.55
N GLU A 544 -34.72 -0.41 11.58
CA GLU A 544 -35.57 -0.69 10.43
C GLU A 544 -36.24 0.61 9.93
N HIS A 545 -36.09 0.88 8.64
CA HIS A 545 -36.73 1.99 7.92
C HIS A 545 -37.60 1.47 6.79
#